data_AF-A0A699QYU2-F1
#
_entry.id   AF-A0A699QYU2-F1
#
_cell.length_a   1.000
_cell.length_b   1.000
_cell.length_c   1.000
_cell.angle_alpha   90.00
_cell.angle_beta   90.00
_cell.angle_gamma   90.00
#
_symmetry.space_group_name_H-M   'P 1'
#
loop_
_entity.id
_entity.type
_entity.pdbx_description
1 polymer ?
#
loop_
_entity_poly.entity_id
_entity_poly.type
_entity_poly.pdbx_seq_one_letter_code
_entity_poly.pdbx_strand_id
1 'polypeptide(L)'
;MSKDRGGLGSSLYAINRGLLVKWVWRFVSQRDSLWARSIKAIHGSLFQSGFQVKKGHNSCWRNIIKEVESLSKQGIHVLNYLRIKLGDGKSSKFWCDSWSNEGVLNDMFPHVYALESCKNITIADK
;
A
#
# COMPACT_ATOMS: atom_id res chain seq x y z
N MET A 1 29.41 4.79 8.28
CA MET A 1 30.17 4.31 9.45
C MET A 1 30.19 2.80 9.40
N SER A 2 31.38 2.19 9.44
CA SER A 2 31.61 0.75 9.29
C SER A 2 31.26 -0.03 10.56
N LYS A 3 30.97 -1.32 10.35
CA LYS A 3 30.41 -2.29 11.31
C LYS A 3 31.32 -2.62 12.49
N ASP A 4 32.59 -2.22 12.44
CA ASP A 4 33.63 -2.55 13.43
C ASP A 4 33.65 -1.65 14.68
N ARG A 5 32.68 -0.75 14.84
CA ARG A 5 32.55 0.09 16.05
C ARG A 5 31.16 0.05 16.66
N GLY A 6 30.56 -1.13 16.77
CA GLY A 6 29.29 -1.32 17.50
C GLY A 6 28.07 -0.66 16.85
N GLY A 7 28.14 -0.29 15.57
CA GLY A 7 26.98 0.17 14.82
C GLY A 7 26.05 -0.99 14.51
N LEU A 8 24.77 -0.90 14.92
CA LEU A 8 23.69 -1.69 14.31
C LEU A 8 23.89 -1.54 12.79
N GLY A 9 24.13 -2.63 12.06
CA GLY A 9 24.69 -2.62 10.69
C GLY A 9 23.88 -1.91 9.58
N SER A 10 22.96 -1.02 9.93
CA SER A 10 22.08 -0.22 9.07
C SER A 10 22.11 1.25 9.54
N SER A 11 22.17 2.21 8.61
CA SER A 11 22.13 3.64 8.97
C SER A 11 20.77 4.04 9.57
N LEU A 12 20.76 5.00 10.51
CA LEU A 12 19.52 5.61 11.03
C LEU A 12 18.60 6.08 9.90
N TYR A 13 19.19 6.56 8.81
CA TYR A 13 18.49 6.93 7.59
C TYR A 13 17.67 5.76 7.00
N ALA A 14 18.28 4.59 6.82
CA ALA A 14 17.59 3.40 6.30
C ALA A 14 16.47 2.93 7.24
N ILE A 15 16.71 2.96 8.56
CA ILE A 15 15.71 2.58 9.57
C ILE A 15 14.49 3.51 9.52
N ASN A 16 14.72 4.83 9.45
CA ASN A 16 13.65 5.82 9.39
C ASN A 16 12.77 5.62 8.14
N ARG A 17 13.39 5.36 6.98
CA ARG A 17 12.64 5.05 5.75
C ARG A 17 11.82 3.77 5.89
N GLY A 18 12.40 2.72 6.48
CA GLY A 18 11.69 1.48 6.76
C GLY A 18 10.46 1.68 7.66
N LEU A 19 10.56 2.55 8.67
CA LEU A 19 9.43 2.89 9.54
C LEU A 19 8.32 3.64 8.78
N LEU A 20 8.67 4.53 7.86
CA LEU A 20 7.68 5.21 7.01
C LEU A 20 6.96 4.21 6.09
N VAL A 21 7.70 3.28 5.49
CA VAL A 21 7.12 2.18 4.70
C VAL A 21 6.20 1.29 5.55
N LYS A 22 6.57 1.01 6.80
CA LYS A 22 5.74 0.24 7.74
C LYS A 22 4.37 0.90 7.98
N TRP A 23 4.29 2.23 7.99
CA TRP A 23 3.01 2.94 8.11
C TRP A 23 2.13 2.75 6.87
N VAL A 24 2.72 2.72 5.67
CA VAL A 24 1.98 2.39 4.44
C VAL A 24 1.47 0.95 4.49
N TRP A 25 2.30 0.00 4.91
CA TRP A 25 1.87 -1.39 5.11
C TRP A 25 0.70 -1.49 6.10
N ARG A 26 0.77 -0.78 7.24
CA ARG A 26 -0.34 -0.75 8.22
C ARG A 26 -1.62 -0.19 7.61
N PHE A 27 -1.53 0.85 6.78
CA PHE A 27 -2.69 1.45 6.14
C PHE A 27 -3.36 0.48 5.18
N VAL A 28 -2.57 -0.26 4.40
CA VAL A 28 -3.06 -1.28 3.48
C VAL A 28 -3.66 -2.48 4.23
N SER A 29 -3.08 -2.85 5.37
CA SER A 29 -3.45 -4.05 6.13
C SER A 29 -4.61 -3.83 7.13
N GLN A 30 -4.78 -2.60 7.65
CA GLN A 30 -5.75 -2.27 8.70
C GLN A 30 -6.87 -1.37 8.17
N ARG A 31 -7.43 -1.68 7.00
CA ARG A 31 -8.35 -0.79 6.26
C ARG A 31 -9.58 -0.37 7.05
N ASP A 32 -10.07 -1.23 7.94
CA ASP A 32 -11.28 -1.01 8.72
C ASP A 32 -11.03 -0.24 10.03
N SER A 33 -9.77 -0.09 10.42
CA SER A 33 -9.39 0.68 11.60
C SER A 33 -9.80 2.14 11.46
N LEU A 34 -10.13 2.79 12.59
CA LEU A 34 -10.57 4.18 12.60
C LEU A 34 -9.56 5.11 11.92
N TRP A 35 -8.27 4.96 12.26
CA TRP A 35 -7.21 5.81 11.69
C TRP A 35 -7.08 5.63 10.17
N ALA A 36 -7.17 4.40 9.65
CA ALA A 36 -7.08 4.15 8.22
C ALA A 36 -8.30 4.74 7.49
N ARG A 37 -9.50 4.61 8.08
CA ARG A 37 -10.72 5.26 7.56
C ARG A 37 -10.61 6.78 7.57
N SER A 38 -10.09 7.38 8.64
CA SER A 38 -9.87 8.84 8.72
C SER A 38 -8.87 9.32 7.67
N ILE A 39 -7.73 8.65 7.52
CA ILE A 39 -6.75 8.98 6.48
C ILE A 39 -7.37 8.83 5.09
N LYS A 40 -8.14 7.76 4.84
CA LYS A 40 -8.84 7.54 3.56
C LYS A 40 -9.88 8.62 3.29
N ALA A 41 -10.61 9.08 4.30
CA ALA A 41 -11.59 10.16 4.15
C ALA A 41 -10.95 11.51 3.82
N ILE A 42 -9.78 11.80 4.41
CA ILE A 42 -9.05 13.06 4.20
C ILE A 42 -8.27 13.04 2.87
N HIS A 43 -7.61 11.92 2.58
CA HIS A 43 -6.60 11.82 1.52
C HIS A 43 -7.00 10.93 0.34
N GLY A 44 -8.12 10.21 0.42
CA GLY A 44 -8.54 9.24 -0.60
C GLY A 44 -7.92 7.86 -0.42
N SER A 45 -8.21 6.96 -1.36
CA SER A 45 -7.64 5.60 -1.36
C SER A 45 -6.29 5.56 -2.08
N LEU A 46 -5.38 4.69 -1.64
CA LEU A 46 -4.09 4.46 -2.30
C LEU A 46 -4.23 3.84 -3.70
N PHE A 47 -5.20 2.95 -3.89
CA PHE A 47 -5.25 2.03 -5.03
C PHE A 47 -6.10 2.51 -6.20
N GLN A 48 -7.02 3.45 -5.98
CA GLN A 48 -8.05 3.76 -6.97
C GLN A 48 -7.78 5.01 -7.82
N SER A 49 -6.74 5.79 -7.52
CA SER A 49 -6.50 7.06 -8.24
C SER A 49 -5.03 7.50 -8.32
N GLY A 50 -4.08 6.62 -7.95
CA GLY A 50 -2.73 7.06 -7.65
C GLY A 50 -2.71 8.01 -6.43
N PHE A 51 -1.51 8.34 -5.95
CA PHE A 51 -1.29 9.14 -4.74
C PHE A 51 -1.68 10.62 -4.89
N GLN A 52 -2.86 10.93 -5.43
CA GLN A 52 -3.32 12.30 -5.66
C GLN A 52 -3.84 12.91 -4.35
N VAL A 53 -2.91 13.24 -3.45
CA VAL A 53 -3.19 14.06 -2.27
C VAL A 53 -3.50 15.48 -2.74
N LYS A 54 -4.70 16.01 -2.41
CA LYS A 54 -5.10 17.40 -2.69
C LYS A 54 -3.93 18.38 -2.41
N LYS A 55 -3.57 19.21 -3.39
CA LYS A 55 -2.54 20.26 -3.23
C LYS A 55 -3.01 21.23 -2.14
N GLY A 56 -2.15 21.51 -1.15
CA GLY A 56 -2.42 22.53 -0.12
C GLY A 56 -2.25 22.11 1.35
N HIS A 57 -2.33 20.82 1.69
CA HIS A 57 -2.16 20.37 3.07
C HIS A 57 -0.86 19.56 3.25
N ASN A 58 0.10 20.09 4.03
CA ASN A 58 1.27 19.34 4.48
C ASN A 58 0.87 18.50 5.71
N SER A 59 0.39 17.28 5.49
CA SER A 59 0.12 16.33 6.57
C SER A 59 1.28 15.36 6.77
N CYS A 60 1.36 14.74 7.95
CA CYS A 60 2.29 13.64 8.21
C CYS A 60 2.12 12.51 7.18
N TRP A 61 0.87 12.20 6.81
CA TRP A 61 0.56 11.22 5.78
C TRP A 61 1.16 11.58 4.43
N ARG A 62 1.08 12.84 4.01
CA ARG A 62 1.70 13.30 2.75
C ARG A 62 3.21 13.13 2.76
N ASN A 63 3.88 13.35 3.89
CA ASN A 63 5.32 13.14 3.99
C ASN A 63 5.69 11.65 3.86
N ILE A 64 4.90 10.75 4.46
CA ILE A 64 5.05 9.30 4.25
C ILE A 64 4.89 8.95 2.76
N ILE A 65 3.87 9.50 2.10
CA ILE A 65 3.63 9.26 0.67
C ILE A 65 4.78 9.76 -0.20
N LYS A 66 5.28 10.99 0.04
CA LYS A 66 6.44 11.55 -0.67
C LYS A 66 7.67 10.66 -0.52
N GLU A 67 7.87 10.05 0.64
CA GLU A 67 8.97 9.11 0.85
C GLU A 67 8.80 7.84 0.01
N VAL A 68 7.59 7.29 -0.09
CA VAL A 68 7.30 6.16 -0.97
C VAL A 68 7.49 6.51 -2.45
N GLU A 69 7.08 7.70 -2.87
CA GLU A 69 7.35 8.19 -4.22
C GLU A 69 8.86 8.35 -4.48
N SER A 70 9.62 8.84 -3.50
CA SER A 70 11.07 8.95 -3.54
C SER A 70 11.74 7.58 -3.70
N LEU A 71 11.30 6.58 -2.92
CA LEU A 71 11.73 5.18 -3.05
C LEU A 71 11.41 4.62 -4.45
N SER A 72 10.22 4.91 -4.98
CA SER A 72 9.80 4.49 -6.31
C SER A 72 10.73 5.04 -7.40
N LYS A 73 11.15 6.31 -7.29
CA LYS A 73 12.15 6.92 -8.20
C LYS A 73 13.53 6.28 -8.11
N GLN A 74 13.83 5.58 -7.02
CA GLN A 74 15.07 4.81 -6.82
C GLN A 74 14.91 3.33 -7.24
N GLY A 75 13.79 2.96 -7.90
CA GLY A 75 13.49 1.59 -8.31
C GLY A 75 12.88 0.72 -7.20
N ILE A 76 12.63 1.27 -6.01
CA ILE A 76 12.03 0.55 -4.89
C ILE A 76 10.51 0.83 -4.88
N HIS A 77 9.77 0.03 -5.64
CA HIS A 77 8.31 0.11 -5.69
C HIS A 77 7.67 -0.58 -4.48
N VAL A 78 7.63 0.12 -3.34
CA VAL A 78 7.13 -0.40 -2.05
C VAL A 78 5.81 -1.15 -2.18
N LEU A 79 4.85 -0.59 -2.93
CA LEU A 79 3.51 -1.19 -3.10
C LEU A 79 3.55 -2.59 -3.72
N ASN A 80 4.55 -2.89 -4.56
CA ASN A 80 4.68 -4.20 -5.20
C ASN A 80 4.98 -5.31 -4.17
N TYR A 81 5.60 -4.93 -3.04
CA TYR A 81 5.95 -5.82 -1.94
C TYR A 81 4.86 -5.90 -0.85
N LEU A 82 3.82 -5.06 -0.94
CA LEU A 82 2.72 -5.10 0.01
C LEU A 82 1.68 -6.12 -0.44
N ARG A 83 1.29 -6.99 0.49
CA ARG A 83 0.21 -7.96 0.30
C ARG A 83 -0.81 -7.83 1.41
N ILE A 84 -2.07 -7.99 1.05
CA ILE A 84 -3.14 -8.05 2.03
C ILE A 84 -3.14 -9.45 2.62
N LYS A 85 -3.05 -9.54 3.96
CA LYS A 85 -3.31 -10.80 4.64
C LYS A 85 -4.81 -11.08 4.55
N LEU A 86 -5.16 -12.18 3.89
CA LEU A 86 -6.53 -12.64 3.81
C LEU A 86 -7.03 -13.09 5.19
N GLY A 87 -8.09 -12.44 5.65
CA GLY A 87 -8.91 -12.88 6.78
C GLY A 87 -10.11 -13.68 6.28
N ASP A 88 -11.31 -13.22 6.62
CA ASP A 88 -12.58 -13.83 6.14
C ASP A 88 -12.98 -13.41 4.72
N GLY A 89 -12.14 -12.63 4.03
CA GLY A 89 -12.35 -12.21 2.64
C GLY A 89 -13.36 -11.08 2.43
N LYS A 90 -14.11 -10.65 3.45
CA LYS A 90 -15.23 -9.69 3.28
C LYS A 90 -14.80 -8.26 2.96
N SER A 91 -13.59 -7.88 3.33
CA SER A 91 -13.04 -6.53 3.08
C SER A 91 -12.00 -6.47 1.96
N SER A 92 -11.78 -7.58 1.25
CA SER A 92 -10.80 -7.71 0.16
C SER A 92 -11.50 -7.95 -1.17
N LYS A 93 -11.23 -7.11 -2.17
CA LYS A 93 -11.79 -7.22 -3.51
C LYS A 93 -11.05 -8.29 -4.30
N PHE A 94 -11.77 -9.25 -4.87
CA PHE A 94 -11.18 -10.34 -5.63
C PHE A 94 -10.28 -9.84 -6.76
N TRP A 95 -10.76 -8.89 -7.56
CA TRP A 95 -10.05 -8.43 -8.76
C TRP A 95 -8.99 -7.36 -8.51
N CYS A 96 -9.26 -6.41 -7.60
CA CYS A 96 -8.50 -5.16 -7.51
C CYS A 96 -7.52 -5.11 -6.34
N ASP A 97 -7.56 -6.09 -5.43
CA ASP A 97 -6.65 -6.12 -4.29
C ASP A 97 -5.48 -7.09 -4.50
N SER A 98 -4.30 -6.73 -3.99
CA SER A 98 -3.10 -7.56 -4.05
C SER A 98 -3.08 -8.57 -2.89
N TRP A 99 -3.98 -9.56 -2.97
CA TRP A 99 -4.06 -10.67 -2.04
C TRP A 99 -3.39 -11.95 -2.57
N SER A 100 -3.23 -12.06 -3.89
CA SER A 100 -2.55 -13.20 -4.52
C SER A 100 -1.03 -13.01 -4.50
N ASN A 101 -0.27 -14.11 -4.61
CA ASN A 101 1.19 -14.04 -4.68
C ASN A 101 1.66 -13.36 -5.98
N GLU A 102 0.93 -13.58 -7.07
CA GLU A 102 1.27 -13.13 -8.42
C GLU A 102 0.95 -11.64 -8.68
N GLY A 103 0.18 -10.99 -7.80
CA GLY A 103 -0.16 -9.57 -7.90
C GLY A 103 -1.66 -9.30 -7.86
N VAL A 104 -2.09 -8.28 -8.61
CA VAL A 104 -3.51 -7.91 -8.73
C VAL A 104 -4.12 -8.64 -9.94
N LEU A 105 -5.24 -9.32 -9.76
CA LEU A 105 -5.82 -10.20 -10.78
C LEU A 105 -6.34 -9.46 -12.02
N ASN A 106 -6.82 -8.22 -11.87
CA ASN A 106 -7.27 -7.43 -13.03
C ASN A 106 -6.12 -7.06 -13.99
N ASP A 107 -4.91 -6.86 -13.47
CA ASP A 107 -3.73 -6.55 -14.26
C ASP A 107 -3.18 -7.79 -14.96
N MET A 108 -3.25 -8.95 -14.28
CA MET A 108 -2.80 -10.24 -14.84
C MET A 108 -3.78 -10.83 -15.86
N PHE A 109 -5.09 -10.67 -15.64
CA PHE A 109 -6.15 -11.25 -16.46
C PHE A 109 -7.12 -10.18 -16.97
N PRO A 110 -6.66 -9.20 -17.75
CA PRO A 110 -7.47 -8.04 -18.14
C PRO A 110 -8.69 -8.43 -18.97
N HIS A 111 -8.59 -9.46 -19.80
CA HIS A 111 -9.71 -9.96 -20.61
C HIS A 111 -10.80 -10.63 -19.76
N VAL A 112 -10.41 -11.43 -18.76
CA VAL A 112 -11.37 -12.07 -17.85
C VAL A 112 -12.04 -11.01 -16.97
N TYR A 113 -11.26 -10.04 -16.47
CA TYR A 113 -11.79 -8.92 -15.71
C TYR A 113 -12.76 -8.04 -16.52
N ALA A 114 -12.52 -7.87 -17.83
CA ALA A 114 -13.44 -7.13 -18.69
C ALA A 114 -14.84 -7.78 -18.75
N LEU A 115 -14.88 -9.12 -18.85
CA LEU A 115 -16.10 -9.93 -18.90
C LEU A 115 -16.82 -10.06 -17.54
N GLU A 116 -16.14 -9.70 -16.44
CA GLU A 116 -16.73 -9.74 -15.10
C GLU A 116 -17.90 -8.75 -14.97
N SER A 117 -19.03 -9.27 -14.51
CA SER A 117 -20.23 -8.49 -14.19
C SER A 117 -20.06 -7.73 -12.86
N CYS A 118 -19.45 -8.37 -11.86
CA CYS A 118 -19.25 -7.80 -10.53
C CYS A 118 -17.77 -7.47 -10.27
N LYS A 119 -17.25 -6.42 -10.88
CA LYS A 119 -15.82 -6.02 -10.75
C LYS A 119 -15.38 -5.68 -9.32
N ASN A 120 -16.31 -5.32 -8.45
CA ASN A 120 -16.05 -4.98 -7.04
C ASN A 120 -16.37 -6.13 -6.06
N ILE A 121 -16.60 -7.35 -6.54
CA ILE A 121 -16.89 -8.52 -5.70
C ILE A 121 -15.79 -8.78 -4.66
N THR A 122 -16.20 -9.11 -3.45
CA THR A 122 -15.27 -9.47 -2.38
C THR A 122 -14.81 -10.91 -2.56
N ILE A 123 -13.75 -11.32 -1.87
CA ILE A 123 -13.28 -12.70 -1.92
C ILE A 123 -14.26 -13.63 -1.20
N ALA A 124 -14.97 -13.14 -0.19
CA ALA A 124 -15.98 -13.93 0.52
C ALA A 124 -17.22 -14.22 -0.33
N ASP A 125 -17.57 -13.30 -1.23
CA ASP A 125 -18.79 -13.37 -2.05
C ASP A 125 -18.54 -13.92 -3.47
N LYS A 126 -17.28 -14.21 -3.82
CA LYS A 126 -16.90 -14.69 -5.16
C LYS A 126 -17.11 -16.19 -5.30
#